data_AF-A0A126PX79-F1
#
_entry.id   AF-A0A126PX79-F1
#
_cell.length_a   1.000
_cell.length_b   1.000
_cell.length_c   1.000
_cell.angle_alpha   90.00
_cell.angle_beta   90.00
_cell.angle_gamma   90.00
#
_symmetry.space_group_name_H-M   'P 1'
#
loop_
_entity.id
_entity.type
_entity.pdbx_description
1 polymer ?
#
loop_
_entity_poly.entity_id
_entity_poly.type
_entity_poly.pdbx_seq_one_letter_code
_entity_poly.pdbx_strand_id
1 'polypeptide(L)'
;MNSGSVSSLLFEAGSLMLIGMIFVFSFLGLLIVGIHLIARFCEAFPGEIAEPSAHLKGPSAHLKGPSANLSRNNQAVQPGIDGNFIAAISAAIHTHRQNSKK
;
A
#
# COMPACT_ATOMS: atom_id res chain seq x y z
N MET A 1 -5.57 11.51 -61.78
CA MET A 1 -6.20 12.34 -60.74
C MET A 1 -5.43 12.16 -59.42
N ASN A 2 -4.84 13.26 -58.95
CA ASN A 2 -4.44 13.60 -57.57
C ASN A 2 -3.74 12.60 -56.61
N SER A 3 -2.88 11.70 -57.10
CA SER A 3 -1.97 10.91 -56.24
C SER A 3 -1.11 11.79 -55.32
N GLY A 4 -0.69 12.97 -55.80
CA GLY A 4 0.07 13.93 -55.01
C GLY A 4 -0.69 14.49 -53.79
N SER A 5 -2.01 14.66 -53.90
CA SER A 5 -2.83 15.22 -52.81
C SER A 5 -3.12 14.21 -51.72
N VAL A 6 -3.37 12.94 -52.07
CA VAL A 6 -3.59 11.92 -51.03
C VAL A 6 -2.33 11.70 -50.21
N SER A 7 -1.15 11.71 -50.82
CA SER A 7 0.12 11.61 -50.10
C SER A 7 0.38 12.81 -49.18
N SER A 8 0.04 14.03 -49.59
CA SER A 8 0.19 15.21 -48.72
C SER A 8 -0.77 15.19 -47.54
N LEU A 9 -2.04 14.82 -47.76
CA LEU A 9 -3.03 14.66 -46.70
C LEU A 9 -2.61 13.58 -45.70
N LEU A 10 -2.06 12.46 -46.17
CA LEU A 10 -1.60 11.38 -45.30
C LEU A 10 -0.36 11.80 -44.48
N PHE A 11 0.53 12.59 -45.07
CA PHE A 11 1.69 13.12 -44.36
C PHE A 11 1.28 14.14 -43.28
N GLU A 12 0.36 15.04 -43.61
CA GLU A 12 -0.18 16.02 -42.67
C GLU A 12 -0.95 15.34 -41.52
N ALA A 13 -1.84 14.40 -41.85
CA ALA A 13 -2.57 13.61 -40.85
C ALA A 13 -1.63 12.72 -40.01
N GLY A 14 -0.63 12.12 -40.63
CA GLY A 14 0.38 11.29 -39.95
C GLY A 14 1.23 12.11 -38.97
N SER A 15 1.66 13.30 -39.37
CA SER A 15 2.37 14.23 -38.50
C SER A 15 1.50 14.69 -37.33
N LEU A 16 0.23 15.00 -37.59
CA LEU A 16 -0.72 15.43 -36.56
C LEU A 16 -1.02 14.29 -35.57
N MET A 17 -1.17 13.05 -36.06
CA MET A 17 -1.32 11.85 -35.23
C MET A 17 -0.07 11.60 -34.37
N LEU A 18 1.12 11.75 -34.94
CA LEU A 18 2.38 11.58 -34.20
C LEU A 18 2.52 12.60 -33.08
N ILE A 19 2.24 13.89 -33.37
CA ILE A 19 2.21 14.95 -32.36
C ILE A 19 1.21 14.58 -31.25
N GLY A 20 0.01 14.13 -31.62
CA GLY A 20 -1.02 13.73 -30.66
C GLY A 20 -0.56 12.57 -29.78
N MET A 21 0.08 11.57 -30.36
CA MET A 21 0.60 10.42 -29.63
C MET A 21 1.68 10.82 -28.61
N ILE A 22 2.63 11.67 -29.01
CA ILE A 22 3.69 12.16 -28.13
C ILE A 22 3.11 12.99 -26.99
N PHE A 23 2.14 13.87 -27.30
CA PHE A 23 1.51 14.73 -26.30
C PHE A 23 0.71 13.90 -25.29
N VAL A 24 -0.08 12.93 -25.75
CA VAL A 24 -0.84 12.03 -24.88
C VAL A 24 0.11 11.22 -23.99
N PHE A 25 1.18 10.68 -24.55
CA PHE A 25 2.16 9.90 -23.79
C PHE A 25 2.87 10.76 -22.73
N SER A 26 3.26 11.98 -23.11
CA SER A 26 3.88 12.95 -22.19
C SER A 26 2.91 13.37 -21.09
N PHE A 27 1.64 13.61 -21.43
CA PHE A 27 0.59 13.98 -20.48
C PHE A 27 0.32 12.85 -19.49
N LEU A 28 0.08 11.62 -19.97
CA LEU A 28 -0.11 10.47 -19.10
C LEU A 28 1.13 10.24 -18.23
N GLY A 29 2.33 10.31 -18.80
CA GLY A 29 3.58 10.22 -18.06
C GLY A 29 3.69 11.28 -16.97
N LEU A 30 3.35 12.54 -17.27
CA LEU A 30 3.34 13.63 -16.30
C LEU A 30 2.32 13.41 -15.19
N LEU A 31 1.13 12.87 -15.51
CA LEU A 31 0.12 12.50 -14.51
C LEU A 31 0.65 11.40 -13.57
N ILE A 32 1.29 10.36 -14.12
CA ILE A 32 1.90 9.28 -13.33
C ILE A 32 3.03 9.81 -12.45
N VAL A 33 3.90 10.66 -12.99
CA VAL A 33 4.98 11.30 -12.21
C VAL A 33 4.39 12.20 -11.12
N GLY A 34 3.33 12.95 -11.43
CA GLY A 34 2.63 13.83 -10.50
C GLY A 34 2.04 13.08 -9.30
N ILE A 35 1.36 11.95 -9.52
CA ILE A 35 0.83 11.13 -8.41
C ILE A 35 1.95 10.51 -7.57
N HIS A 36 3.06 10.12 -8.20
CA HIS A 36 4.23 9.60 -7.48
C HIS A 36 4.92 10.68 -6.65
N LEU A 37 5.00 11.90 -7.19
CA LEU A 37 5.53 13.06 -6.49
C LEU A 37 4.65 13.39 -5.28
N ILE A 38 3.32 13.43 -5.44
CA ILE A 38 2.38 13.63 -4.33
C ILE A 38 2.57 12.55 -3.25
N ALA A 39 2.66 11.27 -3.64
CA ALA A 39 2.87 10.19 -2.67
C ALA A 39 4.21 10.35 -1.91
N ARG A 40 5.26 10.75 -2.63
CA ARG A 40 6.57 11.08 -2.05
C ARG A 40 6.51 12.27 -1.10
N PHE A 41 5.76 13.31 -1.44
CA PHE A 41 5.57 14.48 -0.58
C PHE A 41 4.77 14.15 0.69
N CYS A 42 3.73 13.30 0.57
CA CYS A 42 3.00 12.79 1.73
C CYS A 42 3.89 11.94 2.66
N GLU A 43 4.85 11.20 2.11
CA GLU A 43 5.82 10.44 2.90
C GLU A 43 6.92 11.32 3.50
N ALA A 44 7.35 12.37 2.78
CA ALA A 44 8.38 13.30 3.23
C ALA A 44 7.88 14.26 4.33
N PHE A 45 6.58 14.59 4.30
CA PHE A 45 5.90 15.33 5.33
C PHE A 45 4.69 14.52 5.80
N PRO A 46 4.92 13.44 6.58
CA PRO A 46 3.83 12.75 7.21
C PRO A 46 3.21 13.76 8.18
N GLY A 47 2.07 14.33 7.78
CA GLY A 47 1.26 15.11 8.69
C GLY A 47 1.07 14.26 9.94
N GLU A 48 1.17 14.89 11.11
CA GLU A 48 0.97 14.27 12.40
C GLU A 48 -0.50 13.86 12.58
N ILE A 49 -0.99 12.99 11.72
CA ILE A 49 -2.10 12.11 11.99
C ILE A 49 -1.47 10.89 12.65
N ALA A 50 -1.32 11.02 13.97
CA ALA A 50 -1.14 9.89 14.84
C ALA A 50 -2.35 8.95 14.65
N GLU A 51 -2.19 7.97 13.76
CA GLU A 51 -2.96 6.73 13.78
C GLU A 51 -1.96 5.57 13.69
N PRO A 52 -2.10 4.56 14.55
CA PRO A 52 -0.98 3.72 14.97
C PRO A 52 -0.73 2.60 13.96
N SER A 53 0.50 2.55 13.44
CA SER A 53 1.16 1.32 12.99
C SER A 53 0.39 0.42 12.02
N ALA A 54 0.24 0.85 10.77
CA ALA A 54 0.14 -0.09 9.64
C ALA A 54 1.54 -0.64 9.33
N HIS A 55 1.93 -1.66 10.08
CA HIS A 55 3.11 -2.50 9.85
C HIS A 55 2.97 -3.27 8.53
N LEU A 56 3.22 -2.61 7.41
CA LEU A 56 3.62 -3.25 6.16
C LEU A 56 5.12 -3.58 6.25
N LYS A 57 5.47 -4.58 7.06
CA LYS A 57 6.82 -5.15 7.00
C LYS A 57 6.84 -6.22 5.91
N GLY A 58 7.37 -5.83 4.76
CA GLY A 58 7.95 -6.75 3.79
C GLY A 58 8.98 -7.66 4.49
N PRO A 59 9.24 -8.85 3.93
CA PRO A 59 9.96 -9.89 4.65
C PRO A 59 11.43 -9.53 4.83
N SER A 60 11.91 -9.81 6.04
CA SER A 60 13.31 -10.07 6.41
C SER A 60 14.08 -8.99 7.17
N ALA A 61 14.99 -9.53 7.98
CA ALA A 61 16.08 -8.96 8.76
C ALA A 61 15.77 -8.04 9.97
N HIS A 62 16.29 -8.51 11.11
CA HIS A 62 17.11 -7.78 12.10
C HIS A 62 16.60 -7.80 13.56
N LEU A 63 17.03 -8.84 14.28
CA LEU A 63 17.50 -8.93 15.69
C LEU A 63 16.83 -8.08 16.80
N LYS A 64 16.31 -8.72 17.86
CA LYS A 64 16.91 -8.86 19.24
C LYS A 64 15.84 -9.38 20.25
N GLY A 65 16.15 -10.43 21.03
CA GLY A 65 15.23 -11.16 21.95
C GLY A 65 14.85 -10.43 23.26
N PRO A 66 14.38 -11.09 24.37
CA PRO A 66 14.34 -12.53 24.68
C PRO A 66 12.96 -13.12 25.08
N SER A 67 12.84 -14.46 24.97
CA SER A 67 12.10 -15.41 25.83
C SER A 67 10.78 -14.94 26.48
N ALA A 68 9.63 -15.56 26.22
CA ALA A 68 9.36 -16.89 26.78
C ALA A 68 8.36 -17.71 25.95
N ASN A 69 8.71 -18.99 25.84
CA ASN A 69 7.93 -20.08 25.30
C ASN A 69 6.67 -20.32 26.14
N LEU A 70 5.48 -20.19 25.56
CA LEU A 70 4.40 -21.15 25.85
C LEU A 70 3.71 -21.52 24.54
N SER A 71 4.09 -22.71 24.09
CA SER A 71 3.42 -23.50 23.09
C SER A 71 1.93 -23.69 23.42
N ARG A 72 1.12 -23.73 22.35
CA ARG A 72 -0.11 -24.55 22.22
C ARG A 72 -1.44 -23.90 22.64
N ASN A 73 -2.18 -23.39 21.66
CA ASN A 73 -3.33 -24.12 21.11
C ASN A 73 -3.75 -23.52 19.77
N ASN A 74 -4.11 -24.39 18.82
CA ASN A 74 -4.69 -24.05 17.53
C ASN A 74 -5.94 -23.18 17.73
N GLN A 75 -5.84 -21.89 17.39
CA GLN A 75 -6.97 -21.15 16.87
C GLN A 75 -6.43 -20.33 15.72
N ALA A 76 -6.76 -20.78 14.51
CA ALA A 76 -6.63 -19.98 13.32
C ALA A 76 -7.35 -18.64 13.59
N VAL A 77 -6.56 -17.61 13.88
CA VAL A 77 -7.04 -16.24 14.03
C VAL A 77 -7.58 -15.87 12.66
N GLN A 78 -8.90 -15.74 12.57
CA GLN A 78 -9.54 -15.20 11.39
C GLN A 78 -8.96 -13.81 11.12
N PRO A 79 -8.65 -13.47 9.85
CA PRO A 79 -8.06 -12.18 9.51
C PRO A 79 -9.06 -11.09 9.89
N GLY A 80 -8.73 -10.31 10.91
CA GLY A 80 -9.58 -9.22 11.41
C GLY A 80 -9.81 -9.20 12.93
N ILE A 81 -9.23 -10.13 13.70
CA ILE A 81 -9.34 -10.11 15.17
C ILE A 81 -7.92 -10.07 15.78
N ASP A 82 -7.56 -8.94 16.38
CA ASP A 82 -6.23 -8.70 16.94
C ASP A 82 -5.91 -9.62 18.12
N GLY A 83 -4.73 -10.22 18.09
CA GLY A 83 -4.25 -11.11 19.16
C GLY A 83 -4.16 -10.41 20.53
N ASN A 84 -3.99 -9.09 20.56
CA ASN A 84 -3.96 -8.31 21.80
C ASN A 84 -5.32 -8.29 22.52
N PHE A 85 -6.43 -8.24 21.77
CA PHE A 85 -7.78 -8.29 22.34
C PHE A 85 -8.06 -9.67 22.94
N ILE A 86 -7.67 -10.75 22.24
CA ILE A 86 -7.79 -12.12 22.74
C ILE A 86 -6.92 -12.33 23.99
N ALA A 87 -5.70 -11.80 24.01
CA ALA A 87 -4.82 -11.87 25.17
C ALA A 87 -5.39 -11.08 26.36
N ALA A 88 -5.92 -9.88 26.13
CA ALA A 88 -6.54 -9.06 27.18
C ALA A 88 -7.79 -9.74 27.78
N ILE A 89 -8.68 -10.28 26.94
CA ILE A 89 -9.85 -11.04 27.40
C ILE A 89 -9.41 -12.30 28.14
N SER A 90 -8.45 -13.04 27.61
CA SER A 90 -7.93 -14.27 28.25
C SER A 90 -7.31 -13.96 29.61
N ALA A 91 -6.52 -12.88 29.72
CA ALA A 91 -5.92 -12.43 30.97
C ALA A 91 -6.97 -11.95 31.98
N ALA A 92 -8.01 -11.25 31.53
CA ALA A 92 -9.12 -10.81 32.38
C ALA A 92 -9.90 -12.01 32.96
N ILE A 93 -10.23 -13.01 32.13
CA ILE A 93 -10.92 -14.23 32.56
C ILE A 93 -10.03 -15.04 33.52
N HIS A 94 -8.73 -15.14 33.22
CA HIS A 94 -7.78 -15.83 34.07
C HIS A 94 -7.65 -15.18 35.45
N THR A 95 -7.57 -13.84 35.49
CA THR A 95 -7.52 -13.05 36.73
C THR A 95 -8.80 -13.24 37.56
N HIS A 96 -9.97 -13.23 36.93
CA HIS A 96 -11.24 -13.46 37.63
C HIS A 96 -11.28 -14.86 38.27
N ARG A 97 -10.85 -15.90 37.57
CA ARG A 97 -10.89 -17.28 38.10
C ARG A 97 -9.91 -17.49 39.25
N GLN A 98 -8.76 -16.82 39.21
CA GLN A 98 -7.78 -16.86 40.31
C GLN A 98 -8.28 -16.08 41.53
N ASN A 99 -8.97 -14.96 41.33
CA ASN A 99 -9.50 -14.15 42.42
C ASN A 99 -10.74 -14.79 43.10
N SER A 100 -11.53 -15.58 42.38
CA SER A 100 -12.71 -16.28 42.92
C SER A 100 -12.40 -17.57 43.71
N LYS A 101 -11.11 -17.94 43.88
CA LYS A 101 -10.68 -19.10 44.68
C LYS A 101 -10.09 -18.71 46.05
N LYS A 102 -10.15 -17.43 46.42
CA LYS A 102 -9.92 -16.92 47.78
C LYS A 102 -11.25 -16.78 48.51
#